data_AF-A0A7V4NEK6-F1
#
_entry.id   AF-A0A7V4NEK6-F1
#
_cell.length_a   1.000
_cell.length_b   1.000
_cell.length_c   1.000
_cell.angle_alpha   90.00
_cell.angle_beta   90.00
_cell.angle_gamma   90.00
#
_symmetry.space_group_name_H-M   'P 1'
#
loop_
_entity.id
_entity.type
_entity.pdbx_description
1 polymer ?
#
loop_
_entity_poly.entity_id
_entity_poly.type
_entity_poly.pdbx_seq_one_letter_code
_entity_poly.pdbx_strand_id
1 'polypeptide(L)'
;AGIDQTFSITFWGVVTLVPFSLLQNMQAKFEIKSVVSLIYLGIICSALGYLLWNKSIEMIGDRKTTNFIYFIPLVTVISEFVLMKSKPTIYNIMGVTMLILGLYIFERGEKYGKERFGN
;
A
#
# COMPACT_ATOMS: atom_id res chain seq x y z
N ALA A 1 -17.99 -3.24 -13.87
CA ALA A 1 -17.21 -2.07 -14.31
C ALA A 1 -15.84 -2.00 -13.61
N GLY A 2 -15.76 -2.04 -12.27
CA GLY A 2 -14.46 -1.98 -11.57
C GLY A 2 -13.66 -3.30 -11.52
N ILE A 3 -14.34 -4.44 -11.35
CA ILE A 3 -13.68 -5.77 -11.24
C ILE A 3 -12.92 -6.13 -12.53
N ASP A 4 -13.51 -5.78 -13.66
CA ASP A 4 -12.99 -6.06 -15.00
C ASP A 4 -11.63 -5.36 -15.23
N GLN A 5 -11.51 -4.14 -14.68
CA GLN A 5 -10.27 -3.36 -14.72
C GLN A 5 -9.19 -3.92 -13.78
N THR A 6 -9.57 -4.30 -12.55
CA THR A 6 -8.62 -4.92 -11.60
C THR A 6 -8.06 -6.23 -12.15
N PHE A 7 -8.91 -7.07 -12.75
CA PHE A 7 -8.47 -8.32 -13.37
C PHE A 7 -7.48 -8.07 -14.52
N SER A 8 -7.79 -7.10 -15.39
CA SER A 8 -6.93 -6.77 -16.53
C SER A 8 -5.55 -6.30 -16.08
N ILE A 9 -5.47 -5.44 -15.06
CA ILE A 9 -4.18 -4.94 -14.52
C ILE A 9 -3.38 -6.08 -13.90
N THR A 10 -3.99 -6.96 -13.11
CA THR A 10 -3.30 -8.11 -12.52
C THR A 10 -2.82 -9.08 -13.60
N PHE A 11 -3.64 -9.37 -14.61
CA PHE A 11 -3.29 -10.28 -15.70
C PHE A 11 -2.08 -9.77 -16.49
N TRP A 12 -2.13 -8.52 -16.95
CA TRP A 12 -1.00 -7.92 -17.69
C TRP A 12 0.25 -7.77 -16.83
N GLY A 13 0.10 -7.54 -15.52
CA GLY A 13 1.20 -7.56 -14.56
C GLY A 13 1.90 -8.92 -14.51
N VAL A 14 1.14 -10.03 -14.41
CA VAL A 14 1.70 -11.39 -14.41
C VAL A 14 2.40 -11.69 -15.73
N VAL A 15 1.77 -11.40 -16.87
CA VAL A 15 2.36 -11.63 -18.21
C VAL A 15 3.71 -10.93 -18.34
N THR A 16 3.84 -9.71 -17.83
CA THR A 16 5.09 -8.92 -17.90
C THR A 16 6.15 -9.42 -16.91
N LEU A 17 5.74 -9.88 -15.72
CA LEU A 17 6.67 -10.34 -14.67
C LEU A 17 7.27 -11.72 -14.96
N VAL A 18 6.53 -12.61 -15.63
CA VAL A 18 7.00 -13.98 -15.96
C VAL A 18 8.34 -14.00 -16.71
N PRO A 19 8.54 -13.28 -17.83
CA PRO A 19 9.83 -13.28 -18.52
C PRO A 19 10.94 -12.63 -17.69
N PHE A 20 10.63 -11.61 -16.88
CA PHE A 20 11.60 -10.98 -16.00
C PHE A 20 12.07 -11.94 -14.89
N SER A 21 11.18 -12.79 -14.39
CA SER A 21 11.51 -13.81 -13.40
C SER A 21 12.49 -14.87 -13.92
N LEU A 22 12.52 -15.14 -15.23
CA LEU A 22 13.44 -16.11 -15.83
C LEU A 22 14.86 -15.55 -16.02
N LEU A 23 14.99 -14.23 -16.11
CA LEU A 23 16.29 -13.53 -16.18
C LEU A 23 16.98 -13.47 -14.81
N GLN A 24 16.21 -13.62 -13.73
CA GLN A 24 16.72 -13.64 -12.38
C GLN A 24 17.07 -15.08 -11.98
N ASN A 25 18.30 -15.33 -11.52
CA ASN A 25 18.70 -16.64 -10.97
C ASN A 25 17.95 -16.88 -9.65
N MET A 26 16.69 -17.33 -9.74
CA MET A 26 15.86 -17.62 -8.58
C MET A 26 16.21 -19.00 -8.01
N GLN A 27 16.86 -19.01 -6.85
CA GLN A 27 16.84 -20.18 -5.98
C GLN A 27 15.49 -20.24 -5.25
N ALA A 28 14.44 -20.58 -5.99
CA ALA A 28 13.09 -20.71 -5.43
C ALA A 28 13.03 -21.96 -4.53
N LYS A 29 13.21 -21.75 -3.23
CA LYS A 29 12.94 -22.79 -2.22
C LYS A 29 11.42 -22.87 -2.01
N PHE A 30 10.81 -23.92 -2.54
CA PHE A 30 9.40 -24.21 -2.32
C PHE A 30 9.18 -24.71 -0.90
N GLU A 31 8.94 -23.77 0.01
CA GLU A 31 8.52 -24.06 1.39
C GLU A 31 7.02 -23.82 1.52
N ILE A 32 6.32 -24.71 2.24
CA ILE A 32 4.88 -24.60 2.49
C ILE A 32 4.54 -23.25 3.15
N LYS A 33 5.41 -22.74 4.04
CA LYS A 33 5.23 -21.43 4.65
C LYS A 33 5.20 -20.30 3.63
N SER A 34 6.08 -20.34 2.63
CA SER A 34 6.12 -19.35 1.54
C SER A 34 4.83 -19.37 0.74
N VAL A 35 4.31 -20.56 0.43
CA VAL A 35 3.03 -20.73 -0.30
C VAL A 35 1.86 -20.15 0.50
N VAL A 36 1.79 -20.46 1.80
CA VAL A 36 0.73 -19.91 2.68
C VAL A 36 0.80 -18.40 2.77
N SER A 37 2.00 -17.82 2.92
CA SER A 37 2.20 -16.36 2.94
C SER A 37 1.79 -15.71 1.62
N LEU A 38 2.07 -16.33 0.47
CA LEU A 38 1.66 -15.84 -0.84
C LEU A 38 0.13 -15.86 -1.01
N ILE A 39 -0.53 -16.92 -0.55
CA ILE A 39 -1.99 -17.02 -0.58
C ILE A 39 -2.62 -15.94 0.31
N TYR A 40 -2.08 -15.75 1.52
CA TYR A 40 -2.53 -14.69 2.43
C TYR A 40 -2.38 -13.30 1.79
N LEU A 41 -1.22 -13.01 1.20
CA LEU A 41 -0.96 -11.73 0.55
C LEU A 41 -1.92 -11.49 -0.62
N GLY A 42 -2.13 -12.48 -1.49
CA GLY A 42 -3.01 -12.35 -2.65
C GLY A 42 -4.49 -12.18 -2.30
N ILE A 43 -5.00 -12.98 -1.36
CA ILE A 43 -6.43 -12.95 -1.00
C ILE A 43 -6.73 -11.80 -0.03
N ILE A 44 -6.00 -11.73 1.08
CA ILE A 44 -6.33 -10.79 2.16
C ILE A 44 -5.78 -9.40 1.86
N CYS A 45 -4.49 -9.28 1.53
CA CYS A 45 -3.91 -7.96 1.32
C CYS A 45 -4.33 -7.34 -0.02
N SER A 46 -4.36 -8.12 -1.10
CA SER A 46 -4.70 -7.61 -2.43
C SER A 46 -6.20 -7.67 -2.73
N ALA A 47 -6.83 -8.85 -2.80
CA ALA A 47 -8.22 -8.95 -3.25
C ALA A 47 -9.21 -8.19 -2.35
N LEU A 48 -9.16 -8.41 -1.02
CA LEU A 48 -9.99 -7.64 -0.09
C LEU A 48 -9.60 -6.15 -0.08
N GLY A 49 -8.32 -5.82 -0.20
CA GLY A 49 -7.84 -4.44 -0.28
C GLY A 49 -8.45 -3.68 -1.46
N TYR A 50 -8.41 -4.25 -2.66
CA TYR A 50 -9.03 -3.65 -3.85
C TYR A 50 -10.55 -3.55 -3.76
N LEU A 51 -11.22 -4.56 -3.17
CA LEU A 51 -12.66 -4.50 -2.97
C LEU A 51 -13.07 -3.35 -2.02
N LEU A 52 -12.37 -3.21 -0.89
CA LEU A 52 -12.62 -2.12 0.06
C LEU A 52 -12.28 -0.76 -0.55
N TRP A 53 -11.21 -0.68 -1.34
CA TRP A 53 -10.84 0.52 -2.06
C TRP A 53 -11.92 0.95 -3.06
N ASN A 54 -12.36 0.04 -3.92
CA ASN A 54 -13.41 0.31 -4.91
C ASN A 54 -14.72 0.71 -4.24
N LYS A 55 -15.09 0.02 -3.14
CA LYS A 55 -16.25 0.38 -2.33
C LYS A 55 -16.12 1.76 -1.67
N SER A 56 -14.92 2.13 -1.23
CA SER A 56 -14.66 3.45 -0.65
C SER A 56 -14.80 4.55 -1.71
N ILE A 57 -14.27 4.34 -2.92
CA ILE A 57 -14.47 5.26 -4.05
C ILE A 57 -15.96 5.47 -4.32
N GLU A 58 -16.74 4.38 -4.33
CA GLU A 58 -18.20 4.45 -4.56
C GLU A 58 -18.93 5.23 -3.46
N MET A 59 -18.51 5.10 -2.19
CA MET A 59 -19.17 5.75 -1.05
C MET A 59 -18.79 7.22 -0.82
N ILE A 60 -17.49 7.55 -0.92
CA ILE A 60 -16.96 8.87 -0.53
C ILE A 60 -16.33 9.65 -1.68
N GLY A 61 -16.26 9.06 -2.87
CA GLY A 61 -15.64 9.64 -4.06
C GLY A 61 -14.14 9.38 -4.16
N ASP A 62 -13.62 9.46 -5.39
CA ASP A 62 -12.23 9.21 -5.76
C ASP A 62 -11.26 10.12 -5.00
N ARG A 63 -11.51 11.43 -4.96
CA ARG A 63 -10.59 12.43 -4.42
C ARG A 63 -10.39 12.28 -2.91
N LYS A 64 -11.46 12.02 -2.17
CA LYS A 64 -11.34 11.77 -0.72
C LYS A 64 -10.63 10.44 -0.46
N THR A 65 -10.94 9.40 -1.23
CA THR A 65 -10.31 8.08 -1.09
C THR A 65 -8.80 8.13 -1.35
N THR A 66 -8.36 8.84 -2.39
CA THR A 66 -6.93 9.10 -2.65
C THR A 66 -6.27 9.89 -1.53
N ASN A 67 -6.95 10.84 -0.90
CA ASN A 67 -6.35 11.57 0.22
C ASN A 67 -6.10 10.67 1.45
N PHE A 68 -6.92 9.63 1.66
CA PHE A 68 -6.68 8.65 2.73
C PHE A 68 -5.44 7.78 2.49
N ILE A 69 -4.96 7.61 1.25
CA ILE A 69 -3.69 6.88 0.98
C ILE A 69 -2.52 7.53 1.72
N TYR A 70 -2.52 8.86 1.86
CA TYR A 70 -1.42 9.55 2.53
C TYR A 70 -1.33 9.24 4.02
N PHE A 71 -2.38 8.64 4.61
CA PHE A 71 -2.35 8.12 5.98
C PHE A 71 -1.82 6.68 6.09
N ILE A 72 -1.71 5.93 4.99
CA ILE A 72 -1.17 4.57 4.99
C ILE A 72 0.20 4.49 5.68
N PRO A 73 1.18 5.37 5.41
CA PRO A 73 2.48 5.34 6.07
C PRO A 73 2.38 5.42 7.60
N LEU A 74 1.47 6.23 8.13
CA LEU A 74 1.24 6.36 9.57
C LEU A 74 0.64 5.08 10.16
N VAL A 75 -0.36 4.51 9.51
CA VAL A 75 -0.99 3.24 9.93
C VAL A 75 0.02 2.09 9.88
N THR A 76 0.87 2.04 8.86
CA THR A 76 1.92 1.03 8.70
C THR A 76 2.92 1.08 9.86
N VAL A 77 3.43 2.26 10.23
CA VAL A 77 4.35 2.41 11.36
C VAL A 77 3.72 1.97 12.67
N ILE A 78 2.48 2.40 12.93
CA ILE A 78 1.76 1.99 14.15
C ILE A 78 1.59 0.47 14.18
N SER A 79 1.21 -0.13 13.05
CA SER A 79 1.05 -1.58 12.92
C SER A 79 2.36 -2.32 13.13
N GLU A 80 3.47 -1.80 12.61
CA GLU A 80 4.81 -2.37 12.78
C GLU A 80 5.22 -2.37 14.27
N PHE A 81 5.01 -1.26 14.98
CA PHE A 81 5.28 -1.18 16.42
C PHE A 81 4.44 -2.17 17.23
N VAL A 82 3.17 -2.33 16.89
CA VAL A 82 2.24 -3.22 17.61
C VAL A 82 2.52 -4.70 17.32
N LEU A 83 2.70 -5.06 16.06
CA LEU A 83 2.84 -6.45 15.62
C LEU A 83 4.24 -6.99 15.86
N MET A 84 5.28 -6.22 15.53
CA MET A 84 6.64 -6.73 15.48
C MET A 84 7.36 -6.66 16.84
N LYS A 85 6.79 -5.93 17.82
CA LYS A 85 7.27 -5.78 19.23
C LYS A 85 8.80 -5.63 19.38
N SER A 86 9.46 -5.13 18.34
CA SER A 86 10.92 -5.14 18.22
C SER A 86 11.47 -3.89 18.91
N LYS A 87 12.64 -4.01 19.54
CA LYS A 87 13.31 -2.86 20.15
C LYS A 87 13.62 -1.84 19.04
N PRO A 88 13.12 -0.60 19.12
CA PRO A 88 13.37 0.38 18.09
C PRO A 88 14.87 0.69 18.00
N THR A 89 15.47 0.38 16.86
CA THR A 89 16.82 0.80 16.53
C THR A 89 16.81 2.30 16.21
N ILE A 90 17.96 2.97 16.35
CA ILE A 90 18.09 4.41 16.05
C ILE A 90 17.59 4.77 14.64
N TYR A 91 17.76 3.87 13.67
CA TYR A 91 17.27 4.01 12.30
C TYR A 91 15.75 4.06 12.21
N ASN A 92 15.03 3.27 13.02
CA ASN A 92 13.57 3.28 13.05
C ASN A 92 13.07 4.63 13.60
N ILE A 93 13.71 5.16 14.64
CA ILE A 93 13.37 6.47 15.21
C ILE A 93 13.57 7.57 14.16
N MET A 94 14.68 7.52 13.42
CA MET A 94 14.99 8.50 12.38
C MET A 94 13.98 8.42 11.22
N GLY A 95 13.65 7.20 10.78
CA GLY A 95 12.65 6.96 9.73
C GLY A 95 11.26 7.45 10.13
N VAL A 96 10.82 7.14 11.36
CA VAL A 96 9.53 7.61 11.90
C VAL A 96 9.49 9.12 12.01
N THR A 97 10.57 9.76 12.46
CA THR A 97 10.66 11.23 12.55
C THR A 97 10.54 11.88 11.17
N MET A 98 11.25 11.35 10.18
CA MET A 98 11.19 11.85 8.80
C MET A 98 9.81 11.64 8.17
N LEU A 99 9.15 10.52 8.46
CA LEU A 99 7.80 10.22 8.00
C LEU A 99 6.78 11.19 8.62
N ILE A 100 6.87 11.49 9.92
CA ILE A 100 6.02 12.49 10.58
C ILE A 100 6.22 13.88 9.96
N LEU A 101 7.46 14.29 9.72
CA LEU A 101 7.77 15.58 9.07
C LEU A 101 7.20 15.66 7.65
N GLY A 102 7.37 14.59 6.86
CA GLY A 102 6.82 14.50 5.51
C GLY A 102 5.29 14.59 5.50
N LEU A 103 4.63 13.86 6.41
CA LEU A 103 3.17 13.89 6.55
C LEU A 103 2.67 15.29 6.94
N TYR A 104 3.36 15.95 7.88
CA TYR A 104 3.00 17.29 8.32
C TYR A 104 3.09 18.34 7.19
N ILE A 105 4.13 18.24 6.36
CA ILE A 105 4.29 19.11 5.18
C ILE A 105 3.18 18.82 4.16
N PHE A 106 2.88 17.54 3.92
CA PHE A 106 1.85 17.12 2.98
C PHE A 106 0.46 17.64 3.38
N GLU A 107 0.06 17.48 4.65
CA GLU A 107 -1.23 17.95 5.17
C GLU A 107 -1.37 19.48 5.06
N ARG A 108 -0.30 20.23 5.37
CA ARG A 108 -0.29 21.69 5.18
C ARG A 108 -0.40 22.07 3.71
N GLY A 109 0.27 21.36 2.81
CA GLY A 109 0.18 21.58 1.37
C GLY A 109 -1.24 21.37 0.85
N GLU A 110 -1.93 20.32 1.30
CA GLU A 110 -3.32 20.05 0.92
C GLU A 110 -4.27 21.16 1.42
N LYS A 111 -4.10 21.60 2.68
CA LYS A 111 -4.92 22.67 3.26
C LYS A 111 -4.72 24.00 2.54
N TYR A 112 -3.48 24.35 2.22
CA TYR A 112 -3.12 25.58 1.49
C TYR A 112 -3.66 25.58 0.05
N GLY A 113 -3.67 24.42 -0.62
CA GLY A 113 -4.26 24.26 -1.95
C GLY A 113 -5.78 24.42 -1.94
N LYS A 114 -6.46 23.92 -0.91
CA LYS A 114 -7.92 24.10 -0.73
C LYS A 114 -8.30 25.56 -0.46
N GLU A 115 -7.54 26.29 0.38
CA GLU A 115 -7.81 27.70 0.68
C GLU A 115 -7.54 28.65 -0.49
N ARG A 116 -6.59 28.31 -1.38
CA ARG A 116 -6.19 29.19 -2.50
C ARG A 116 -6.96 28.95 -3.81
N PHE A 117 -7.47 27.74 -4.03
CA PHE A 117 -8.16 27.36 -5.27
C PHE A 117 -9.61 26.89 -5.05
N GLY A 118 -10.12 26.90 -3.82
CA GLY A 118 -11.50 26.58 -3.49
C GLY A 118 -12.45 27.76 -3.72
N ASN A 119 -12.77 28.01 -5.00
CA ASN A 119 -14.11 28.41 -5.44
C ASN A 119 -14.70 27.22 -6.19
#